data_AF-A0A835V754-F1
#
_entry.id   AF-A0A835V754-F1
#
_cell.length_a   1.000
_cell.length_b   1.000
_cell.length_c   1.000
_cell.angle_alpha   90.00
_cell.angle_beta   90.00
_cell.angle_gamma   90.00
#
_symmetry.space_group_name_H-M   'P 1'
#
loop_
_entity.id
_entity.type
_entity.pdbx_description
1 polymer ?
#
loop_
_entity_poly.entity_id
_entity_poly.type
_entity_poly.pdbx_seq_one_letter_code
_entity_poly.pdbx_strand_id
1 'polypeptide(L)'
;MIVASLTERHRLSVAHKSGVSESGAQVPITIFLILPQFVLMGIADAFLEVAKIEFFYNQAPDGMKSLGTSYSITTMGVGNFLSTFLLKTTKKVTRKRSGGNGGWILNNLNKSHLDYYYAFLAILNVLNFVFFLVVCRFYVYRVENVNLEEAKNEDEATNTDSKENAADKIHGI
;
A
#
# COMPACT_ATOMS: atom_id res chain seq x y z
N MET A 1 -2.76 -9.64 6.58
CA MET A 1 -3.08 -9.55 8.03
C MET A 1 -3.95 -10.69 8.55
N ILE A 2 -4.99 -11.14 7.84
CA ILE A 2 -5.84 -12.25 8.30
C ILE A 2 -5.04 -13.56 8.46
N VAL A 3 -4.23 -13.92 7.46
CA VAL A 3 -3.35 -15.10 7.52
C VAL A 3 -2.43 -15.04 8.74
N ALA A 4 -1.81 -13.88 8.99
CA ALA A 4 -0.96 -13.66 10.17
C ALA A 4 -1.71 -13.89 11.49
N SER A 5 -2.96 -13.42 11.60
CA SER A 5 -3.80 -13.64 12.78
C SER A 5 -4.09 -15.13 12.99
N LEU A 6 -4.41 -15.88 11.94
CA LEU A 6 -4.66 -17.32 12.01
C LEU A 6 -3.40 -18.11 12.39
N THR A 7 -2.28 -17.80 11.74
CA THR A 7 -0.95 -18.34 12.04
C THR A 7 -0.58 -18.12 13.51
N GLU A 8 -0.79 -16.90 14.02
CA GLU A 8 -0.48 -16.57 15.41
C GLU A 8 -1.41 -17.27 16.41
N ARG A 9 -2.71 -17.40 16.09
CA ARG A 9 -3.64 -18.21 16.89
C ARG A 9 -3.19 -19.66 16.99
N HIS A 10 -2.73 -20.24 15.88
CA HIS A 10 -2.21 -21.60 15.87
C HIS A 10 -0.95 -21.69 16.76
N ARG A 11 0.00 -20.75 16.63
CA ARG A 11 1.21 -20.70 17.46
C ARG A 11 0.89 -20.62 18.95
N LEU A 12 -0.04 -19.74 19.34
CA LEU A 12 -0.46 -19.57 20.74
C LEU A 12 -1.17 -20.82 21.27
N SER A 13 -1.98 -21.50 20.45
CA SER A 13 -2.60 -22.78 20.85
C SER A 13 -1.57 -23.85 21.16
N VAL A 14 -0.51 -23.97 20.35
CA VAL A 14 0.60 -24.90 20.61
C VAL A 14 1.37 -24.50 21.87
N ALA A 15 1.64 -23.22 22.07
CA ALA A 15 2.32 -22.72 23.27
C ALA A 15 1.57 -23.07 24.57
N HIS A 16 0.24 -22.97 24.56
CA HIS A 16 -0.60 -23.34 25.69
C HIS A 16 -0.58 -24.86 25.95
N LYS A 17 -0.68 -25.68 24.89
CA LYS A 17 -0.64 -27.15 25.01
C LYS A 17 0.70 -27.68 25.52
N SER A 18 1.80 -27.04 25.16
CA SER A 18 3.15 -27.43 25.59
C SER A 18 3.55 -26.84 26.95
N GLY A 19 2.66 -26.10 27.63
CA GLY A 19 2.94 -25.52 28.95
C GLY A 19 3.95 -24.37 28.97
N VAL A 20 4.36 -23.84 27.81
CA VAL A 20 5.39 -22.79 27.68
C VAL A 20 4.83 -21.36 27.64
N SER A 21 3.52 -21.21 27.92
CA SER A 21 2.81 -19.93 27.87
C SER A 21 3.41 -18.87 28.82
N GLU A 22 3.78 -19.28 30.04
CA GLU A 22 4.26 -18.36 31.08
C GLU A 22 5.79 -18.17 31.06
N SER A 23 6.55 -19.14 30.56
CA SER A 23 8.02 -19.17 30.67
C SER A 23 8.74 -18.36 29.58
N GLY A 24 8.05 -17.86 28.56
CA GLY A 24 8.69 -17.24 27.39
C GLY A 24 9.61 -18.20 26.61
N ALA A 25 9.55 -19.50 26.93
CA ALA A 25 10.37 -20.54 26.32
C ALA A 25 9.97 -20.76 24.85
N GLN A 26 10.88 -21.37 24.08
CA GLN A 26 10.66 -21.61 22.66
C GLN A 26 9.44 -22.51 22.45
N VAL A 27 8.49 -22.05 21.62
CA VAL A 27 7.35 -22.85 21.21
C VAL A 27 7.83 -23.91 20.21
N PRO A 28 7.52 -25.20 20.40
CA PRO A 28 7.96 -26.28 19.51
C PRO A 28 7.15 -26.25 18.20
N ILE A 29 7.47 -25.29 17.34
CA ILE A 29 6.81 -25.09 16.06
C ILE A 29 7.84 -24.75 14.98
N THR A 30 7.57 -25.15 13.75
CA THR A 30 8.48 -24.89 12.64
C THR A 30 8.33 -23.46 12.11
N ILE A 31 9.43 -22.87 11.67
CA ILE A 31 9.46 -21.52 11.07
C ILE A 31 8.60 -21.41 9.81
N PHE A 32 8.37 -22.51 9.08
CA PHE A 32 7.54 -22.55 7.87
C PHE A 32 6.09 -22.11 8.08
N LEU A 33 5.61 -22.05 9.33
CA LEU A 33 4.29 -21.51 9.66
C LEU A 33 4.10 -20.05 9.21
N ILE A 34 5.19 -19.30 9.11
CA ILE A 34 5.24 -17.89 8.69
C ILE A 34 5.36 -17.75 7.16
N LEU A 35 5.67 -18.83 6.44
CA LEU A 35 5.87 -18.80 5.00
C LEU A 35 4.63 -18.32 4.21
N PRO A 36 3.39 -18.76 4.51
CA PRO A 36 2.21 -18.35 3.72
C PRO A 36 1.97 -16.84 3.73
N GLN A 37 2.16 -16.18 4.87
CA GLN A 37 1.95 -14.73 4.97
C GLN A 37 3.02 -13.94 4.20
N PHE A 38 4.27 -14.42 4.16
CA PHE A 38 5.34 -13.73 3.42
C PHE A 38 5.24 -13.94 1.92
N VAL A 39 4.85 -15.13 1.46
CA VAL A 39 4.62 -15.40 0.03
C VAL A 39 3.51 -14.49 -0.51
N LEU A 40 2.38 -14.42 0.20
CA LEU A 40 1.26 -13.55 -0.20
C LEU A 40 1.65 -12.07 -0.17
N MET A 41 2.42 -11.64 0.82
CA MET A 41 2.91 -10.26 0.91
C MET A 41 3.82 -9.92 -0.28
N GLY A 42 4.78 -10.80 -0.60
CA GLY A 42 5.72 -10.57 -1.70
C GLY A 42 5.03 -10.49 -3.06
N ILE A 43 4.03 -11.36 -3.30
CA ILE A 43 3.21 -11.29 -4.51
C ILE A 43 2.44 -9.97 -4.57
N ALA A 44 1.76 -9.59 -3.47
CA ALA A 44 0.98 -8.36 -3.42
C ALA A 44 1.84 -7.11 -3.64
N ASP A 45 3.01 -7.03 -3.00
CA ASP A 45 3.93 -5.90 -3.13
C ASP A 45 4.46 -5.77 -4.56
N ALA A 46 4.81 -6.90 -5.22
CA ALA A 46 5.30 -6.88 -6.60
C ALA A 46 4.25 -6.31 -7.58
N PHE A 47 2.99 -6.70 -7.44
CA PHE A 47 1.92 -6.17 -8.28
C PHE A 47 1.57 -4.71 -7.94
N LEU A 48 1.49 -4.37 -6.64
CA LEU A 48 1.15 -3.02 -6.21
C LEU A 48 2.20 -1.99 -6.62
N GLU A 49 3.48 -2.29 -6.47
CA GLU A 49 4.55 -1.33 -6.76
C GLU A 49 4.59 -0.98 -8.25
N VAL A 50 4.48 -1.99 -9.13
CA VAL A 50 4.44 -1.79 -10.59
C VAL A 50 3.19 -1.00 -10.99
N ALA A 51 2.01 -1.43 -10.54
CA ALA A 51 0.75 -0.76 -10.89
C ALA A 51 0.72 0.70 -10.39
N LYS A 52 1.23 0.97 -9.19
CA LYS A 52 1.31 2.31 -8.61
C LYS A 52 2.20 3.24 -9.44
N ILE A 53 3.37 2.76 -9.84
CA ILE A 53 4.32 3.55 -10.63
C ILE A 53 3.73 3.84 -12.01
N GLU A 54 3.28 2.82 -12.74
CA GLU A 54 2.69 2.99 -14.08
C GLU A 54 1.47 3.93 -14.04
N PHE A 55 0.57 3.74 -13.09
CA PHE A 55 -0.58 4.63 -12.90
C PHE A 55 -0.14 6.06 -12.64
N PHE A 56 0.84 6.28 -11.75
CA PHE A 56 1.33 7.62 -11.45
C PHE A 56 1.92 8.28 -12.68
N TYR A 57 2.76 7.59 -13.45
CA TYR A 57 3.35 8.14 -14.67
C TYR A 57 2.32 8.45 -15.75
N ASN A 58 1.27 7.62 -15.89
CA ASN A 58 0.21 7.85 -16.87
C ASN A 58 -0.74 8.98 -16.48
N GLN A 59 -0.93 9.24 -15.18
CA GLN A 59 -1.90 10.22 -14.70
C GLN A 59 -1.27 11.56 -14.28
N ALA A 60 0.00 11.57 -13.88
CA ALA A 60 0.69 12.79 -13.48
C ALA A 60 0.95 13.71 -14.69
N PRO A 61 0.76 15.03 -14.54
CA PRO A 61 1.18 15.98 -15.56
C PRO A 61 2.70 15.97 -15.72
N ASP A 62 3.21 16.30 -16.91
CA ASP A 62 4.61 16.08 -17.28
C ASP A 62 5.62 16.74 -16.34
N GLY A 63 5.31 17.94 -15.84
CA GLY A 63 6.15 18.66 -14.88
C GLY A 63 6.18 18.08 -13.46
N MET A 64 5.29 17.13 -13.11
CA MET A 64 5.18 16.56 -11.76
C MET A 64 5.62 15.10 -11.66
N LYS A 65 5.96 14.44 -12.78
CA LYS A 65 6.41 13.04 -12.78
C LYS A 65 7.62 12.82 -11.87
N SER A 66 8.52 13.80 -11.76
CA SER A 66 9.70 13.76 -10.87
C SER A 66 9.36 13.80 -9.38
N LEU A 67 8.18 14.28 -8.98
CA LEU A 67 7.75 14.33 -7.58
C LEU A 67 7.22 12.98 -7.06
N GLY A 68 6.96 12.02 -7.96
CA GLY A 68 6.37 10.72 -7.60
C GLY A 68 7.19 9.93 -6.60
N THR A 69 8.52 9.87 -6.79
CA THR A 69 9.42 9.16 -5.89
C THR A 69 9.45 9.81 -4.49
N SER A 70 9.52 11.13 -4.43
CA SER A 70 9.49 11.87 -3.16
C SER A 70 8.19 11.63 -2.41
N TYR A 71 7.04 11.68 -3.10
CA TYR A 71 5.74 11.40 -2.50
C TYR A 71 5.64 9.95 -1.99
N SER A 72 6.18 8.98 -2.74
CA SER A 72 6.21 7.56 -2.33
C SER A 72 7.04 7.37 -1.05
N ILE A 73 8.24 7.95 -0.99
CA ILE A 73 9.12 7.86 0.18
C ILE A 73 8.51 8.57 1.40
N THR A 74 7.92 9.76 1.21
CA THR A 74 7.21 10.46 2.28
C THR A 74 6.05 9.62 2.82
N THR A 75 5.24 9.04 1.93
CA THR A 75 4.13 8.15 2.32
C THR A 75 4.62 6.95 3.12
N MET A 76 5.73 6.34 2.72
CA MET A 76 6.37 5.25 3.47
C MET A 76 6.82 5.69 4.87
N GLY A 77 7.43 6.87 4.99
CA GLY A 77 7.81 7.47 6.27
C GLY A 77 6.60 7.69 7.19
N VAL A 78 5.52 8.26 6.65
CA VAL A 78 4.25 8.44 7.38
C VAL A 78 3.68 7.09 7.82
N GLY A 79 3.73 6.06 6.98
CA GLY A 79 3.30 4.70 7.31
C GLY A 79 4.06 4.10 8.49
N ASN A 80 5.38 4.33 8.59
CA ASN A 80 6.19 3.88 9.72
C ASN A 80 5.82 4.60 11.03
N PHE A 81 5.58 5.92 10.97
CA PHE A 81 5.10 6.66 12.13
C PHE A 81 3.72 6.20 12.58
N LEU A 82 2.81 6.01 11.62
CA LEU A 82 1.47 5.50 11.89
C LEU A 82 1.50 4.11 12.52
N SER A 83 2.36 3.22 12.03
CA SER A 83 2.55 1.87 12.59
C SER A 83 3.00 1.93 14.06
N THR A 84 3.99 2.77 14.36
CA THR A 84 4.46 2.99 15.74
C THR A 84 3.37 3.60 16.62
N PHE A 85 2.64 4.57 16.10
CA PHE A 85 1.55 5.23 16.80
C PHE A 85 0.42 4.25 17.14
N LEU A 86 -0.02 3.44 16.17
CA LEU A 86 -1.04 2.42 16.37
C LEU A 86 -0.58 1.40 17.40
N LEU A 87 0.65 0.88 17.30
CA LEU A 87 1.19 -0.07 18.27
C LEU A 87 1.19 0.49 19.70
N LYS A 88 1.70 1.72 19.89
CA LYS A 88 1.74 2.38 21.20
C LYS A 88 0.33 2.62 21.75
N THR A 89 -0.59 3.06 20.90
CA THR A 89 -1.97 3.34 21.27
C THR A 89 -2.70 2.06 21.68
N THR A 90 -2.64 1.00 20.86
CA THR A 90 -3.26 -0.29 21.18
C THR A 90 -2.66 -0.88 22.46
N LYS A 91 -1.32 -0.83 22.62
CA LYS A 91 -0.66 -1.28 23.87
C LYS A 91 -1.18 -0.51 25.09
N LYS A 92 -1.32 0.81 25.00
CA LYS A 92 -1.83 1.67 26.10
C LYS A 92 -3.30 1.39 26.41
N VAL A 93 -4.16 1.38 25.39
CA VAL A 93 -5.61 1.20 25.53
C VAL A 93 -5.92 -0.18 26.09
N THR A 94 -5.34 -1.24 25.52
CA THR A 94 -5.63 -2.60 25.97
C THR A 94 -5.07 -2.86 27.37
N ARG A 95 -3.88 -2.34 27.69
CA ARG A 95 -3.32 -2.47 29.06
C ARG A 95 -4.18 -1.75 30.10
N LYS A 96 -4.70 -0.57 29.79
CA LYS A 96 -5.65 0.15 30.65
C LYS A 96 -6.94 -0.65 30.85
N ARG A 97 -7.50 -1.22 29.78
CA ARG A 97 -8.72 -2.03 29.84
C ARG A 97 -8.55 -3.32 30.66
N SER A 98 -7.35 -3.88 30.69
CA SER A 98 -7.02 -5.09 31.46
C SER A 98 -6.61 -4.81 32.92
N GLY A 99 -6.79 -3.60 33.44
CA GLY A 99 -6.41 -3.25 34.81
C GLY A 99 -4.90 -3.28 35.07
N GLY A 100 -4.06 -3.13 34.02
CA GLY A 100 -2.60 -3.10 34.14
C GLY A 100 -1.90 -4.47 34.10
N ASN A 101 -2.61 -5.56 34.36
CA ASN A 101 -2.04 -6.92 34.49
C ASN A 101 -2.10 -7.78 33.21
N GLY A 102 -2.52 -7.19 32.08
CA GLY A 102 -2.65 -7.90 30.80
C GLY A 102 -2.68 -6.95 29.59
N GLY A 103 -3.00 -7.49 28.41
CA GLY A 103 -3.02 -6.72 27.16
C GLY A 103 -2.86 -7.61 25.92
N TRP A 104 -2.94 -7.00 24.73
CA TRP A 104 -2.69 -7.71 23.47
C TRP A 104 -1.21 -7.80 23.13
N ILE A 105 -0.41 -6.83 23.62
CA ILE A 105 1.01 -6.66 23.34
C ILE A 105 1.78 -6.62 24.67
N LEU A 106 2.34 -7.76 25.07
CA LEU A 106 3.16 -7.95 26.27
C LEU A 106 4.63 -8.17 25.89
N ASN A 107 5.52 -8.11 26.90
CA ASN A 107 6.93 -8.45 26.70
C ASN A 107 7.14 -9.96 26.49
N ASN A 108 6.31 -10.80 27.13
CA ASN A 108 6.26 -12.24 26.85
C ASN A 108 5.30 -12.48 25.67
N LEU A 109 5.87 -12.83 24.51
CA LEU A 109 5.15 -13.13 23.28
C LEU A 109 4.21 -14.34 23.39
N ASN A 110 4.52 -15.32 24.25
CA ASN A 110 3.66 -16.50 24.43
C ASN A 110 2.42 -16.18 25.26
N LYS A 111 2.48 -15.13 26.09
CA LYS A 111 1.35 -14.58 26.85
C LYS A 111 0.62 -13.46 26.11
N SER A 112 1.19 -12.99 24.99
CA SER A 112 0.67 -11.87 24.22
C SER A 112 -0.40 -12.34 23.24
N HIS A 113 -1.54 -11.66 23.20
CA HIS A 113 -2.56 -11.90 22.18
C HIS A 113 -2.30 -11.06 20.92
N LEU A 114 -1.18 -11.35 20.24
CA LEU A 114 -0.81 -10.67 19.00
C LEU A 114 -1.80 -10.94 17.87
N ASP A 115 -2.51 -12.06 17.93
CA ASP A 115 -3.57 -12.40 16.99
C ASP A 115 -4.69 -11.35 16.96
N TYR A 116 -5.04 -10.75 18.10
CA TYR A 116 -6.00 -9.66 18.18
C TYR A 116 -5.48 -8.36 17.58
N TYR A 117 -4.19 -8.07 17.75
CA TYR A 117 -3.57 -6.93 17.08
C TYR A 117 -3.57 -7.10 15.56
N TYR A 118 -3.23 -8.29 15.05
CA TYR A 118 -3.32 -8.58 13.62
C TYR A 118 -4.75 -8.57 13.08
N ALA A 119 -5.73 -9.04 13.86
CA ALA A 119 -7.15 -8.93 13.49
C ALA A 119 -7.62 -7.47 13.43
N PHE A 120 -7.20 -6.63 14.38
CA PHE A 120 -7.46 -5.19 14.35
C PHE A 120 -6.86 -4.53 13.10
N LEU A 121 -5.61 -4.85 12.77
CA LEU A 121 -4.99 -4.36 11.53
C LEU A 121 -5.72 -4.88 10.29
N ALA A 122 -6.24 -6.11 10.30
CA ALA A 122 -7.04 -6.63 9.20
C ALA A 122 -8.31 -5.80 8.97
N ILE A 123 -9.04 -5.44 10.03
CA ILE A 123 -10.22 -4.56 9.94
C ILE A 123 -9.82 -3.19 9.37
N LEU A 124 -8.73 -2.59 9.87
CA LEU A 124 -8.24 -1.31 9.37
C LEU A 124 -7.88 -1.37 7.87
N ASN A 125 -7.26 -2.45 7.40
CA ASN A 125 -6.95 -2.66 5.99
C ASN A 125 -8.21 -2.82 5.13
N VAL A 126 -9.24 -3.51 5.62
CA VAL A 126 -10.53 -3.60 4.91
C VAL A 126 -11.18 -2.23 4.79
N LEU A 127 -11.17 -1.42 5.85
CA LEU A 127 -11.67 -0.04 5.80
C LEU A 127 -10.88 0.82 4.82
N ASN A 128 -9.55 0.70 4.81
CA ASN A 128 -8.70 1.40 3.85
C ASN A 128 -9.00 0.96 2.40
N PHE A 129 -9.20 -0.33 2.16
CA PHE A 129 -9.56 -0.85 0.85
C PHE A 129 -10.93 -0.35 0.36
N VAL A 130 -11.94 -0.34 1.25
CA VAL A 130 -13.25 0.24 0.92
C VAL A 130 -13.14 1.73 0.62
N PHE A 131 -12.38 2.48 1.41
CA PHE A 131 -12.10 3.89 1.16
C PHE A 131 -11.41 4.09 -0.20
N PHE A 132 -10.43 3.26 -0.54
CA PHE A 132 -9.77 3.27 -1.84
C PHE A 132 -10.76 3.03 -2.99
N LEU A 133 -11.64 2.04 -2.88
CA LEU A 133 -12.68 1.78 -3.89
C LEU A 133 -13.64 2.97 -4.09
N VAL A 134 -14.02 3.64 -3.00
CA VAL A 134 -14.83 4.86 -3.06
C VAL A 134 -14.08 5.95 -3.83
N VAL A 135 -12.80 6.18 -3.51
CA VAL A 135 -11.97 7.17 -4.22
C VAL A 135 -11.86 6.80 -5.71
N CYS A 136 -11.57 5.54 -6.05
CA CYS A 136 -11.54 5.08 -7.44
C CYS A 136 -12.85 5.33 -8.19
N ARG A 137 -14.00 5.17 -7.51
CA ARG A 137 -15.31 5.41 -8.11
C ARG A 137 -15.57 6.88 -8.44
N PHE A 138 -14.96 7.79 -7.69
CA PHE A 138 -15.04 9.25 -7.90
C PHE A 138 -13.88 9.80 -8.73
N TYR A 139 -12.82 9.03 -8.93
CA TYR A 139 -11.65 9.45 -9.69
C TYR A 139 -11.95 9.52 -11.19
N VAL A 140 -11.74 10.69 -11.79
CA VAL A 140 -11.86 10.90 -13.24
C VAL A 140 -10.49 10.68 -13.85
N TYR A 141 -10.38 9.66 -14.70
CA TYR A 141 -9.15 9.32 -15.40
C TYR A 141 -8.82 10.40 -16.43
N ARG A 142 -7.54 10.79 -16.53
CA ARG A 142 -7.06 11.55 -17.68
C ARG A 142 -7.03 10.59 -18.86
N VAL A 143 -8.07 10.66 -19.69
CA VAL A 143 -8.04 10.06 -21.04
C VAL A 143 -7.04 10.85 -21.85
N GLU A 144 -6.22 10.13 -22.60
CA GLU A 144 -5.12 10.63 -23.44
C GLU A 144 -5.64 11.54 -24.56
N ASN A 145 -6.02 12.77 -24.19
CA ASN A 145 -6.20 13.87 -25.15
C ASN A 145 -4.83 14.39 -25.65
N VAL A 146 -3.72 13.90 -25.08
CA VAL A 146 -2.36 14.30 -25.47
C VAL A 146 -2.05 13.81 -26.89
N ASN A 147 -2.35 12.56 -27.23
CA ASN A 147 -2.16 12.06 -28.61
C ASN A 147 -3.08 12.72 -29.62
N LEU A 148 -4.27 13.18 -29.19
CA LEU A 148 -5.22 13.87 -30.06
C LEU A 148 -4.83 15.34 -30.28
N GLU A 149 -4.29 16.01 -29.27
CA GLU A 149 -3.80 17.39 -29.36
C GLU A 149 -2.44 17.45 -30.07
N GLU A 150 -1.52 16.50 -29.82
CA GLU A 150 -0.25 16.40 -30.56
C GLU A 150 -0.51 16.06 -32.03
N ALA A 151 -1.39 15.10 -32.34
CA ALA A 151 -1.79 14.83 -33.72
C ALA A 151 -2.49 16.04 -34.38
N LYS A 152 -3.34 16.78 -33.63
CA LYS A 152 -3.96 18.01 -34.15
C LYS A 152 -2.94 19.11 -34.43
N ASN A 153 -1.95 19.27 -33.54
CA ASN A 153 -0.93 20.30 -33.66
C ASN A 153 0.06 19.98 -34.79
N GLU A 154 0.39 18.70 -35.00
CA GLU A 154 1.18 18.23 -36.15
C GLU A 154 0.41 18.38 -37.49
N ASP A 155 -0.89 18.07 -37.49
CA ASP A 155 -1.78 18.25 -38.65
C ASP A 155 -2.01 19.74 -38.99
N GLU A 156 -2.10 20.62 -37.99
CA GLU A 156 -2.19 22.07 -38.20
C GLU A 156 -0.86 22.64 -38.71
N ALA A 157 0.28 22.27 -38.12
CA ALA A 157 1.59 22.75 -38.52
C ALA A 157 1.95 22.39 -39.98
N THR A 158 1.70 21.13 -40.38
CA THR A 158 1.94 20.66 -41.76
C THR A 158 1.03 21.32 -42.79
N ASN A 159 -0.20 21.70 -42.41
CA ASN A 159 -1.14 22.38 -43.30
C ASN A 159 -0.76 23.87 -43.51
N THR A 160 -0.23 24.55 -42.48
CA THR A 160 0.33 25.90 -42.61
C THR A 160 1.56 25.95 -43.51
N ASP A 161 2.54 25.04 -43.34
CA ASP A 161 3.74 24.96 -44.19
C ASP A 161 3.39 24.69 -45.66
N SER A 162 2.35 23.87 -45.91
CA SER A 162 1.89 23.55 -47.26
C SER A 162 1.26 24.77 -47.96
N LYS A 163 0.53 25.62 -47.21
CA LYS A 163 -0.11 26.82 -47.74
C LYS A 163 0.89 27.95 -47.99
N GLU A 164 1.89 28.08 -47.12
CA GLU A 164 2.95 29.09 -47.26
C GLU A 164 3.82 28.81 -48.50
N ASN A 165 4.24 27.55 -48.69
CA ASN A 165 4.97 27.11 -49.89
C ASN A 165 4.17 27.25 -51.19
N ALA A 166 2.83 27.11 -51.14
CA ALA A 166 1.97 27.31 -52.31
C ALA A 166 1.79 28.80 -52.66
N ALA A 167 1.72 29.68 -51.66
CA ALA A 167 1.60 31.13 -51.85
C ALA A 167 2.89 31.74 -52.44
N ASP A 168 4.05 31.28 -51.98
CA ASP A 168 5.35 31.76 -52.45
C ASP A 168 5.59 31.38 -53.93
N LYS A 169 5.03 30.25 -54.37
CA LYS A 169 5.09 29.77 -55.76
C LYS A 169 4.19 30.57 -56.72
N ILE A 170 3.17 31.27 -56.22
CA ILE A 170 2.26 32.11 -57.01
C ILE A 170 2.78 33.55 -57.12
N HIS A 171 3.53 34.04 -56.13
CA HIS A 171 4.13 35.39 -56.14
C HIS A 171 5.53 35.46 -56.78
N GLY A 172 6.17 34.31 -57.06
CA GLY A 172 7.50 34.21 -57.66
C GLY A 172 7.56 34.18 -59.20
N ILE A 173 6.54 34.69 -59.92
CA ILE A 173 6.59 34.92 -61.38
C ILE A 173 6.44 36.41 -61.66
#